data_AF-A0A5E4USW3-F1
#
_entry.id   AF-A0A5E4USW3-F1
#
_cell.length_a   1.000
_cell.length_b   1.000
_cell.length_c   1.000
_cell.angle_alpha   90.00
_cell.angle_beta   90.00
_cell.angle_gamma   90.00
#
_symmetry.space_group_name_H-M   'P 1'
#
loop_
_entity.id
_entity.type
_entity.pdbx_description
1 polymer ?
#
loop_
_entity_poly.entity_id
_entity_poly.type
_entity_poly.pdbx_seq_one_letter_code
_entity_poly.pdbx_strand_id
1 'polypeptide(L)'
;MGAATTLIGLIPSYHSIGISAAVILVLLRLLQGIAVGGEWGGAVPIASEHAPEKWRTIIASAPQYGSPVGLILATLIFRVVSGLPQSDYLAWGWRIPFLISGILVVVAFVIRRNVNEIPELERRSSRVPRCCGHCR
;
A
#
# COMPACT_ATOMS: atom_id res chain seq x y z
N MET A 1 2.58 -0.97 -3.57
CA MET A 1 3.07 0.00 -2.55
C MET A 1 4.20 -0.52 -1.65
N GLY A 2 4.08 -1.72 -1.07
CA GLY A 2 4.94 -2.16 0.05
C GLY A 2 6.47 -2.23 -0.21
N ALA A 3 6.89 -2.77 -1.36
CA ALA A 3 8.31 -2.91 -1.69
C ALA A 3 9.06 -1.56 -1.74
N ALA A 4 8.42 -0.50 -2.23
CA ALA A 4 9.01 0.84 -2.29
C ALA A 4 9.31 1.38 -0.88
N THR A 5 8.42 1.17 0.08
CA THR A 5 8.61 1.56 1.50
C THR A 5 9.76 0.83 2.17
N THR A 6 9.93 -0.46 1.89
CA THR A 6 11.04 -1.25 2.43
C THR A 6 12.38 -0.83 1.81
N LEU A 7 12.39 -0.53 0.51
CA LEU A 7 13.55 -0.01 -0.20
C LEU A 7 14.00 1.36 0.35
N ILE A 8 13.08 2.21 0.81
CA ILE A 8 13.42 3.49 1.47
C ILE A 8 14.28 3.28 2.73
N GLY A 9 13.98 2.26 3.53
CA GLY A 9 14.78 1.95 4.74
C GLY A 9 16.20 1.44 4.44
N LEU A 10 16.43 0.96 3.22
CA LEU A 10 17.72 0.45 2.74
C LEU A 10 18.55 1.52 2.02
N ILE A 11 18.01 2.73 1.78
CA ILE A 11 18.74 3.78 1.08
C ILE A 11 20.01 4.14 1.90
N PRO A 12 21.21 4.09 1.28
CA PRO A 12 22.44 4.53 1.92
C PRO A 12 22.36 6.02 2.29
N SER A 13 23.07 6.44 3.34
CA SER A 13 22.94 7.82 3.83
C SER A 13 23.37 8.84 2.78
N TYR A 14 22.94 10.10 2.93
CA TYR A 14 23.39 11.21 2.09
C TYR A 14 24.92 11.29 2.01
N HIS A 15 25.62 10.88 3.07
CA HIS A 15 27.07 10.86 3.14
C HIS A 15 27.72 9.84 2.17
N SER A 16 26.97 8.81 1.73
CA SER A 16 27.47 7.75 0.83
C SER A 16 27.20 8.04 -0.65
N ILE A 17 26.09 8.69 -0.98
CA ILE A 17 25.60 8.84 -2.37
C ILE A 17 25.17 10.29 -2.73
N GLY A 18 25.27 11.22 -1.79
CA GLY A 18 24.97 12.64 -2.01
C GLY A 18 23.55 12.89 -2.52
N ILE A 19 23.42 13.82 -3.48
CA ILE A 19 22.15 14.24 -4.08
C ILE A 19 21.37 13.07 -4.71
N SER A 20 22.05 12.03 -5.17
CA SER A 20 21.37 10.87 -5.77
C SER A 20 20.46 10.12 -4.78
N ALA A 21 20.75 10.17 -3.47
CA ALA A 21 19.85 9.64 -2.44
C ALA A 21 18.50 10.37 -2.42
N ALA A 22 18.51 11.70 -2.57
CA ALA A 22 17.28 12.49 -2.61
C ALA A 22 16.46 12.21 -3.87
N VAL A 23 17.12 12.07 -5.02
CA VAL A 23 16.45 11.75 -6.30
C VAL A 23 15.78 10.37 -6.24
N ILE A 24 16.48 9.35 -5.73
CA ILE A 24 15.93 7.99 -5.58
C ILE A 24 14.75 7.99 -4.61
N LEU A 25 14.86 8.72 -3.50
CA LEU A 25 13.77 8.83 -2.53
C LEU A 25 12.52 9.48 -3.14
N VAL A 26 12.68 10.53 -3.93
CA VAL A 26 11.58 11.19 -4.65
C VAL A 26 10.94 10.24 -5.67
N LEU A 27 11.73 9.52 -6.46
CA LEU A 27 11.22 8.54 -7.41
C LEU A 27 10.43 7.42 -6.72
N LEU A 28 10.98 6.86 -5.62
CA LEU A 28 10.28 5.84 -4.83
C LEU A 28 8.97 6.38 -4.25
N ARG A 29 8.92 7.65 -3.83
CA ARG A 29 7.69 8.30 -3.36
C ARG A 29 6.65 8.49 -4.46
N LEU A 30 7.06 8.88 -5.67
CA LEU A 30 6.17 8.99 -6.82
C LEU A 30 5.56 7.62 -7.19
N LEU A 31 6.40 6.60 -7.29
CA LEU A 31 5.96 5.23 -7.57
C LEU A 31 5.02 4.71 -6.48
N GLN A 32 5.32 5.01 -5.22
CA GLN A 32 4.46 4.63 -4.10
C GLN A 32 3.09 5.34 -4.18
N GLY A 33 3.06 6.63 -4.53
CA GLY A 33 1.83 7.40 -4.72
C GLY A 33 0.96 6.87 -5.86
N ILE A 34 1.55 6.53 -7.01
CA ILE A 34 0.83 5.93 -8.15
C ILE A 34 0.26 4.56 -7.76
N ALA A 35 1.07 3.73 -7.07
CA ALA A 35 0.61 2.42 -6.61
C ALA A 35 -0.57 2.54 -5.63
N VAL A 36 -0.50 3.48 -4.68
CA VAL A 36 -1.62 3.77 -3.75
C VAL A 36 -2.86 4.20 -4.54
N GLY A 37 -2.74 5.16 -5.45
CA GLY A 37 -3.88 5.65 -6.25
C GLY A 37 -4.58 4.52 -7.01
N GLY A 38 -3.81 3.61 -7.61
CA GLY A 38 -4.34 2.44 -8.31
C GLY A 38 -4.98 1.40 -7.37
N GLU A 39 -4.36 1.11 -6.23
CA GLU A 39 -4.88 0.15 -5.25
C GLU A 39 -6.18 0.62 -4.59
N TRP A 40 -6.32 1.92 -4.32
CA TRP A 40 -7.52 2.49 -3.68
C TRP A 40 -8.71 2.59 -4.64
N GLY A 41 -8.48 2.92 -5.91
CA GLY A 41 -9.55 3.06 -6.91
C GLY A 41 -10.32 1.76 -7.20
N GLY A 42 -9.65 0.61 -7.10
CA GLY A 42 -10.27 -0.72 -7.33
C GLY A 42 -10.79 -1.41 -6.08
N ALA A 43 -10.26 -1.11 -4.89
CA ALA A 43 -10.57 -1.87 -3.68
C ALA A 43 -12.01 -1.69 -3.18
N VAL A 44 -12.54 -0.45 -3.19
CA VAL A 44 -13.88 -0.15 -2.66
C VAL A 44 -15.00 -0.76 -3.53
N PRO A 45 -14.96 -0.65 -4.88
CA PRO A 45 -15.94 -1.32 -5.74
C PRO A 45 -15.92 -2.83 -5.57
N ILE A 46 -14.74 -3.46 -5.60
CA ILE A 46 -14.58 -4.92 -5.45
C ILE A 46 -15.16 -5.40 -4.11
N ALA A 47 -14.86 -4.68 -3.02
CA ALA A 47 -15.39 -5.01 -1.69
C ALA A 47 -16.92 -4.87 -1.63
N SER A 48 -17.48 -3.85 -2.28
CA SER A 48 -18.93 -3.63 -2.32
C SER A 48 -19.68 -4.62 -3.20
N GLU A 49 -19.06 -5.09 -4.29
CA GLU A 49 -19.64 -6.07 -5.23
C GLU A 49 -19.70 -7.48 -4.61
N HIS A 50 -18.74 -7.84 -3.74
CA HIS A 50 -18.68 -9.15 -3.09
C HIS A 50 -19.38 -9.22 -1.72
N ALA A 51 -19.90 -8.10 -1.23
CA ALA A 51 -20.47 -8.04 0.11
C ALA A 51 -21.96 -8.42 0.14
N PRO A 52 -22.41 -9.26 1.09
CA PRO A 52 -23.83 -9.52 1.29
C PRO A 52 -24.59 -8.23 1.61
N GLU A 53 -25.83 -8.12 1.12
CA GLU A 53 -26.60 -6.87 1.10
C GLU A 53 -26.75 -6.20 2.48
N LYS A 54 -26.87 -7.01 3.53
CA LYS A 54 -26.94 -6.55 4.93
C LYS A 54 -25.64 -5.92 5.46
N TRP A 55 -24.48 -6.27 4.91
CA TRP A 55 -23.16 -5.84 5.37
C TRP A 55 -22.37 -5.03 4.33
N ARG A 56 -22.99 -4.70 3.19
CA ARG A 56 -22.35 -4.02 2.06
C ARG A 56 -21.59 -2.76 2.48
N THR A 57 -22.21 -1.93 3.32
CA THR A 57 -21.60 -0.67 3.78
C THR A 57 -20.39 -0.90 4.70
N ILE A 58 -20.43 -1.93 5.54
CA ILE A 58 -19.34 -2.24 6.49
C ILE A 58 -18.15 -2.87 5.76
N ILE A 59 -18.40 -3.74 4.78
CA ILE A 59 -17.34 -4.38 4.01
C ILE A 59 -16.74 -3.38 3.00
N ALA A 60 -17.56 -2.49 2.42
CA ALA A 60 -17.08 -1.43 1.53
C ALA A 60 -16.24 -0.36 2.27
N SER A 61 -16.45 -0.15 3.57
CA SER A 61 -15.64 0.75 4.39
C SER A 61 -14.37 0.10 4.97
N ALA A 62 -14.22 -1.23 4.86
CA ALA A 62 -13.04 -1.95 5.35
C ALA A 62 -11.70 -1.42 4.79
N PRO A 63 -11.57 -1.09 3.48
CA PRO A 63 -10.36 -0.47 2.95
C PRO A 63 -10.01 0.87 3.60
N GLN A 64 -11.02 1.64 4.04
CA GLN A 64 -10.84 2.94 4.69
C GLN A 64 -10.12 2.83 6.04
N TYR A 65 -10.31 1.75 6.78
CA TYR A 65 -9.71 1.57 8.10
C TYR A 65 -8.23 1.17 8.05
N GLY A 66 -7.72 0.68 6.92
CA GLY A 66 -6.32 0.28 6.80
C GLY A 66 -5.34 1.44 7.02
N SER A 67 -5.66 2.63 6.50
CA SER A 67 -4.82 3.83 6.64
C SER A 67 -4.69 4.32 8.10
N PRO A 68 -5.79 4.58 8.84
CA PRO A 68 -5.69 5.03 10.23
C PRO A 68 -5.05 3.98 11.15
N VAL A 69 -5.33 2.68 10.96
CA VAL A 69 -4.69 1.62 11.74
C VAL A 69 -3.18 1.59 11.50
N GLY A 70 -2.75 1.68 10.24
CA GLY A 70 -1.33 1.77 9.89
C GLY A 70 -0.66 3.01 10.48
N LEU A 71 -1.34 4.16 10.49
CA LEU A 71 -0.83 5.39 11.06
C LEU A 71 -0.65 5.30 12.59
N ILE A 72 -1.61 4.72 13.30
CA ILE A 72 -1.51 4.49 14.75
C ILE A 72 -0.31 3.59 15.07
N LEU A 73 -0.16 2.49 14.32
CA LEU A 73 0.96 1.56 14.49
C LEU A 73 2.31 2.24 14.19
N ALA A 74 2.39 3.01 13.11
CA ALA A 74 3.59 3.79 12.77
C ALA A 74 3.94 4.79 13.88
N THR A 75 2.94 5.50 14.39
CA THR A 75 3.12 6.47 15.48
C THR A 75 3.62 5.81 16.76
N LEU A 76 3.08 4.63 17.11
CA LEU A 76 3.52 3.86 18.28
C LEU A 76 5.00 3.42 18.14
N ILE A 77 5.38 2.92 16.97
CA ILE A 77 6.77 2.52 16.70
C ILE A 77 7.70 3.74 16.76
N PHE A 78 7.34 4.86 16.13
CA PHE A 78 8.11 6.10 16.21
C PHE A 78 8.26 6.59 17.64
N ARG A 79 7.21 6.49 18.47
CA ARG A 79 7.25 6.88 19.88
C ARG A 79 8.21 6.03 20.71
N VAL A 80 8.35 4.75 20.40
CA VAL A 80 9.32 3.85 21.06
C VAL A 80 10.74 4.21 20.61
N VAL A 81 10.95 4.38 19.30
CA VAL A 81 12.26 4.69 18.72
C VAL A 81 12.76 6.08 19.12
N SER A 82 11.86 7.04 19.33
CA SER A 82 12.21 8.39 19.79
C SER A 82 12.70 8.44 21.26
N GLY A 83 12.67 7.32 21.98
CA GLY A 83 13.28 7.22 23.32
C GLY A 83 14.80 7.06 23.28
N LEU A 84 15.40 6.85 22.10
CA LEU A 84 16.85 6.75 21.92
C LEU A 84 17.54 8.12 22.08
N PRO A 85 18.84 8.14 22.48
CA PRO A 85 19.65 9.35 22.42
C PRO A 85 19.63 9.98 21.02
N GLN A 86 19.64 11.31 20.96
CA GLN A 86 19.49 12.06 19.70
C GLN A 86 20.57 11.70 18.66
N SER A 87 21.79 11.40 19.10
CA SER A 87 22.89 10.94 18.24
C SER A 87 22.55 9.62 17.53
N ASP A 88 21.99 8.67 18.26
CA ASP A 88 21.73 7.31 17.78
C ASP A 88 20.48 7.28 16.90
N TYR A 89 19.48 8.10 17.26
CA TYR A 89 18.28 8.28 16.46
C TYR A 89 18.60 8.80 15.05
N LEU A 90 19.43 9.83 14.95
CA LEU A 90 19.84 10.42 13.66
C LEU A 90 20.79 9.53 12.87
N ALA A 91 21.65 8.77 13.56
CA ALA A 91 22.59 7.86 12.90
C ALA A 91 21.88 6.67 12.24
N TRP A 92 21.01 5.97 12.97
CA TRP A 92 20.39 4.73 12.49
C TRP A 92 18.97 4.47 12.99
N GLY A 93 18.57 5.05 14.14
CA GLY A 93 17.28 4.79 14.76
C GLY A 93 16.09 5.09 13.85
N TRP A 94 16.16 6.15 13.04
CA TRP A 94 15.11 6.50 12.06
C TRP A 94 14.84 5.40 11.01
N ARG A 95 15.75 4.44 10.80
CA ARG A 95 15.57 3.33 9.85
C ARG A 95 14.67 2.22 10.39
N ILE A 96 14.62 2.05 11.71
CA ILE A 96 13.89 0.97 12.39
C ILE A 96 12.41 0.92 11.99
N PRO A 97 11.65 2.05 12.01
CA PRO A 97 10.24 2.03 11.65
C PRO A 97 9.99 1.59 10.19
N PHE A 98 10.89 1.96 9.27
CA PHE A 98 10.81 1.55 7.87
C PHE A 98 11.07 0.05 7.69
N LEU A 99 12.05 -0.51 8.41
CA LEU A 99 12.33 -1.95 8.37
C LEU A 99 11.17 -2.77 8.96
N ILE A 100 10.58 -2.32 10.08
CA ILE A 100 9.39 -2.95 10.66
C ILE A 100 8.21 -2.91 9.69
N SER A 101 8.04 -1.82 8.93
CA SER A 101 7.01 -1.75 7.89
C SER A 101 7.18 -2.84 6.81
N GLY A 102 8.41 -3.28 6.54
CA GLY A 102 8.68 -4.40 5.63
C GLY A 102 8.06 -5.72 6.09
N ILE A 103 8.05 -5.98 7.40
CA ILE A 103 7.39 -7.18 7.96
C ILE A 103 5.88 -7.13 7.70
N LEU A 104 5.25 -5.97 7.90
CA LEU A 104 3.83 -5.76 7.60
C LEU A 104 3.52 -5.97 6.12
N VAL A 105 4.43 -5.56 5.23
CA VAL A 105 4.31 -5.79 3.78
C VAL A 105 4.35 -7.28 3.46
N VAL A 106 5.27 -8.05 4.08
CA VAL A 106 5.36 -9.50 3.90
C VAL A 106 4.07 -10.18 4.36
N VAL A 107 3.57 -9.82 5.54
CA VAL A 107 2.29 -10.37 6.05
C VAL A 107 1.14 -10.02 5.12
N ALA A 108 1.03 -8.77 4.68
CA ALA A 108 -0.01 -8.34 3.74
C ALA A 108 0.09 -9.06 2.38
N PHE A 109 1.30 -9.30 1.90
CA PHE A 109 1.54 -10.05 0.67
C PHE A 109 1.10 -11.51 0.80
N VAL A 110 1.43 -12.18 1.91
CA VAL A 110 1.01 -13.56 2.17
C VAL A 110 -0.51 -13.66 2.26
N ILE A 111 -1.17 -12.72 2.92
CA ILE A 111 -2.65 -12.67 2.99
C ILE A 111 -3.25 -12.51 1.60
N ARG A 112 -2.72 -11.56 0.80
CA ARG A 112 -3.22 -11.29 -0.56
C ARG A 112 -3.02 -12.46 -1.52
N ARG A 113 -1.98 -13.27 -1.34
CA ARG A 113 -1.73 -14.45 -2.18
C ARG A 113 -2.83 -15.52 -2.08
N ASN A 114 -3.58 -15.54 -0.98
CA ASN A 114 -4.67 -16.49 -0.75
C ASN A 114 -6.05 -15.96 -1.21
N VAL A 115 -6.13 -14.70 -1.66
CA VAL A 115 -7.36 -14.14 -2.24
C VAL A 115 -7.33 -14.44 -3.73
N ASN A 116 -7.83 -15.62 -4.11
CA ASN A 116 -7.95 -16.07 -5.49
C ASN A 116 -8.72 -15.05 -6.37
N GLU A 117 -8.29 -14.95 -7.62
CA GLU A 117 -8.91 -14.12 -8.65
C GLU A 117 -10.37 -14.53 -8.95
N ILE A 118 -11.11 -13.54 -9.45
CA ILE A 118 -12.58 -13.42 -9.39
C ILE A 118 -13.25 -14.25 -10.51
N PRO A 119 -14.06 -15.28 -10.21
CA PRO A 119 -14.84 -16.02 -11.21
C PRO A 119 -15.93 -15.16 -11.91
N GLU A 120 -16.26 -14.00 -11.37
CA GLU A 120 -17.17 -13.01 -11.98
C GLU A 120 -16.51 -12.12 -13.05
N LEU A 121 -15.19 -11.93 -13.02
CA LEU A 121 -14.48 -11.03 -13.95
C LEU A 121 -14.33 -11.66 -15.34
N GLU A 122 -14.16 -12.99 -15.38
CA GLU A 122 -14.33 -13.82 -16.60
C GLU A 122 -15.74 -13.71 -17.20
N ARG A 123 -16.78 -13.62 -16.35
CA ARG A 123 -18.17 -13.45 -16.81
C ARG A 123 -18.48 -12.06 -17.34
N ARG A 124 -17.73 -11.02 -16.94
CA ARG A 124 -17.94 -9.64 -17.42
C ARG A 124 -17.13 -9.32 -18.69
N SER A 125 -15.95 -9.91 -18.87
CA SER A 125 -15.16 -9.79 -20.12
C SER A 125 -15.88 -10.38 -21.34
N SER A 126 -16.72 -11.40 -21.14
CA SER A 126 -17.54 -12.01 -22.20
C SER A 126 -18.80 -11.22 -22.57
N ARG A 127 -19.14 -10.14 -21.84
CA ARG A 127 -20.23 -9.22 -22.16
C ARG A 127 -19.72 -7.85 -22.59
N VAL A 128 -18.66 -7.79 -23.41
CA VAL A 128 -18.53 -6.64 -24.31
C VAL A 128 -19.77 -6.69 -25.22
N PRO A 129 -20.71 -5.74 -25.12
CA PRO A 129 -21.76 -5.67 -26.13
C PRO A 129 -21.02 -5.36 -27.41
N ARG A 130 -20.93 -6.35 -28.32
CA ARG A 130 -20.70 -6.03 -29.72
C ARG A 130 -21.73 -4.95 -30.02
N CYS A 131 -21.27 -3.73 -30.34
CA CYS A 131 -22.13 -2.72 -30.90
C CYS A 131 -22.84 -3.39 -32.08
N CYS A 132 -24.06 -3.85 -31.86
CA CYS A 132 -24.93 -4.30 -32.92
C CYS A 132 -25.17 -3.05 -33.73
N GLY A 133 -24.55 -3.00 -34.91
CA GLY A 133 -24.82 -2.01 -35.93
C GLY A 133 -26.29 -2.08 -36.33
N HIS A 134 -27.14 -1.39 -35.58
CA HIS A 134 -28.44 -0.95 -36.04
C HIS A 134 -28.37 0.56 -36.25
N CYS A 135 -27.56 0.95 -37.23
CA CYS A 135 -27.90 2.08 -38.08
C CYS A 135 -29.05 1.60 -38.98
N ARG A 136 -30.26 1.99 -38.62
CA ARG A 136 -31.35 2.21 -39.58
C ARG A 136 -32.26 3.30 -39.04
#